data_AF-A0A7J5EBF4-F1
#
_entry.id   AF-A0A7J5EBF4-F1
#
_cell.length_a   1.000
_cell.length_b   1.000
_cell.length_c   1.000
_cell.angle_alpha   90.00
_cell.angle_beta   90.00
_cell.angle_gamma   90.00
#
_symmetry.space_group_name_H-M   'P 1'
#
loop_
_entity.id
_entity.type
_entity.pdbx_description
1 polymer ?
#
loop_
_entity_poly.entity_id
_entity_poly.type
_entity_poly.pdbx_seq_one_letter_code
_entity_poly.pdbx_strand_id
1 'polypeptide(L)'
;MQSHSTALQLAAFGLGYSITTMKDRFINESKKPNKRALLEQSIEQVKTFQQSYSFLFSENLIVPIEYSSDDQMVEFFCSIFEIAEYKIAEHCDNNLHVYYCAGGLMYLSDYTQVIFDRKKFKIIFFELLNELGANVSWNEITFLTSQLYCDERNTKRAAKKQILDYMFATSLNEKEYLSLFYPDITYQQIPI
;
A
#
# COMPACT_ATOMS: atom_id res chain seq x y z
N MET A 1 -15.46 9.29 -19.22
CA MET A 1 -14.61 8.72 -18.16
C MET A 1 -13.81 9.86 -17.58
N GLN A 2 -14.00 10.20 -16.30
CA GLN A 2 -13.15 11.20 -15.64
C GLN A 2 -11.75 10.61 -15.56
N SER A 3 -10.80 11.20 -16.28
CA SER A 3 -9.38 10.92 -16.08
C SER A 3 -9.05 11.46 -14.70
N HIS A 4 -8.95 10.57 -13.72
CA HIS A 4 -8.38 10.93 -12.43
C HIS A 4 -6.92 11.35 -12.66
N SER A 5 -6.50 12.39 -11.98
CA SER A 5 -5.09 12.79 -12.01
C SER A 5 -4.24 11.66 -11.43
N THR A 6 -3.01 11.49 -11.92
CA THR A 6 -2.04 10.53 -11.37
C THR A 6 -1.87 10.67 -9.85
N ALA A 7 -2.08 11.89 -9.32
CA ALA A 7 -2.08 12.13 -7.87
C ALA A 7 -3.20 11.38 -7.12
N LEU A 8 -4.42 11.30 -7.66
CA LEU A 8 -5.52 10.53 -7.06
C LEU A 8 -5.25 9.03 -7.10
N GLN A 9 -4.67 8.55 -8.21
CA GLN A 9 -4.27 7.14 -8.34
C GLN A 9 -3.18 6.78 -7.33
N LEU A 10 -2.17 7.64 -7.17
CA LEU A 10 -1.10 7.48 -6.18
C LEU A 10 -1.63 7.51 -4.76
N ALA A 11 -2.59 8.40 -4.46
CA ALA A 11 -3.20 8.46 -3.13
C ALA A 11 -4.03 7.20 -2.84
N ALA A 12 -4.82 6.69 -3.80
CA ALA A 12 -5.56 5.43 -3.65
C ALA A 12 -4.61 4.25 -3.42
N PHE A 13 -3.54 4.17 -4.20
CA PHE A 13 -2.48 3.18 -4.03
C PHE A 13 -1.81 3.26 -2.65
N GLY A 14 -1.40 4.47 -2.22
CA GLY A 14 -0.80 4.70 -0.92
C GLY A 14 -1.73 4.29 0.23
N LEU A 15 -3.02 4.61 0.12
CA LEU A 15 -4.03 4.21 1.10
C LEU A 15 -4.10 2.68 1.24
N GLY A 16 -4.18 1.96 0.12
CA GLY A 16 -4.24 0.49 0.12
C GLY A 16 -2.96 -0.15 0.68
N TYR A 17 -1.79 0.40 0.35
CA TYR A 17 -0.51 -0.04 0.90
C TYR A 17 -0.46 0.13 2.43
N SER A 18 -0.78 1.32 2.94
CA SER A 18 -0.74 1.62 4.37
C SER A 18 -1.74 0.79 5.17
N ILE A 19 -2.98 0.61 4.70
CA ILE A 19 -3.96 -0.24 5.38
C ILE A 19 -3.49 -1.68 5.45
N THR A 20 -3.00 -2.23 4.34
CA THR A 20 -2.56 -3.63 4.31
C THR A 20 -1.38 -3.84 5.26
N THR A 21 -0.46 -2.86 5.32
CA THR A 21 0.64 -2.83 6.29
C THR A 21 0.14 -2.84 7.73
N MET A 22 -0.79 -1.93 8.06
CA MET A 22 -1.34 -1.82 9.40
C MET A 22 -2.14 -3.08 9.79
N LYS A 23 -2.92 -3.66 8.87
CA LYS A 23 -3.70 -4.89 9.11
C LYS A 23 -2.82 -6.09 9.38
N ASP A 24 -1.76 -6.29 8.59
CA ASP A 24 -0.83 -7.40 8.79
C ASP A 24 -0.14 -7.31 10.16
N ARG A 25 0.39 -6.12 10.52
CA ARG A 25 0.94 -5.88 11.86
C ARG A 25 -0.09 -6.09 12.96
N PHE A 26 -1.28 -5.53 12.79
CA PHE A 26 -2.38 -5.69 13.74
C PHE A 26 -2.73 -7.16 14.01
N ILE A 27 -2.86 -7.99 12.96
CA ILE A 27 -3.13 -9.42 13.10
C ILE A 27 -2.01 -10.14 13.87
N ASN A 28 -0.76 -9.76 13.62
CA ASN A 28 0.42 -10.38 14.21
C ASN A 28 0.73 -9.90 15.64
N GLU A 29 0.27 -8.71 16.03
CA GLU A 29 0.69 -8.03 17.27
C GLU A 29 -0.43 -7.85 18.29
N SER A 30 -1.69 -7.75 17.86
CA SER A 30 -2.85 -7.52 18.75
C SER A 30 -3.05 -8.59 19.83
N LYS A 31 -2.52 -9.80 19.61
CA LYS A 31 -2.62 -10.94 20.54
C LYS A 31 -1.39 -11.10 21.44
N LYS A 32 -0.36 -10.27 21.27
CA LYS A 32 0.89 -10.36 22.03
C LYS A 32 0.81 -9.51 23.32
N PRO A 33 1.55 -9.88 24.38
CA PRO A 33 1.75 -8.96 25.50
C PRO A 33 2.46 -7.68 25.01
N ASN A 34 2.15 -6.53 25.62
CA ASN A 34 2.65 -5.21 25.22
C ASN A 34 2.22 -4.76 23.80
N LYS A 35 1.01 -5.14 23.36
CA LYS A 35 0.49 -4.80 22.03
C LYS A 35 0.54 -3.30 21.73
N ARG A 36 0.39 -2.43 22.74
CA ARG A 36 0.53 -0.98 22.55
C ARG A 36 1.91 -0.59 22.00
N ALA A 37 3.00 -1.02 22.65
CA ALA A 37 4.34 -0.68 22.19
C ALA A 37 4.67 -1.25 20.80
N LEU A 38 4.07 -2.41 20.45
CA LEU A 38 4.21 -3.03 19.14
C LEU A 38 3.46 -2.24 18.05
N LEU A 39 2.19 -1.91 18.33
CA LEU A 39 1.33 -1.17 17.42
C LEU A 39 1.71 0.32 17.31
N GLU A 40 2.36 0.90 18.32
CA GLU A 40 2.89 2.28 18.28
C GLU A 40 3.89 2.44 17.12
N GLN A 41 4.64 1.39 16.76
CA GLN A 41 5.52 1.39 15.58
C GLN A 41 4.75 1.47 14.25
N SER A 42 3.44 1.27 14.27
CA SER A 42 2.57 1.42 13.09
C SER A 42 2.00 2.84 12.95
N ILE A 43 2.25 3.74 13.90
CA ILE A 43 1.74 5.13 13.86
C ILE A 43 2.28 5.91 12.66
N GLU A 44 3.50 5.63 12.20
CA GLU A 44 4.02 6.26 10.98
C GLU A 44 3.19 5.88 9.75
N GLN A 45 2.68 4.65 9.69
CA GLN A 45 1.76 4.22 8.64
C GLN A 45 0.38 4.88 8.78
N VAL A 46 -0.05 5.21 9.99
CA VAL A 46 -1.27 6.02 10.23
C VAL A 46 -1.11 7.43 9.67
N LYS A 47 0.08 8.03 9.74
CA LYS A 47 0.35 9.35 9.13
C LYS A 47 0.24 9.31 7.60
N THR A 48 0.88 8.32 6.96
CA THR A 48 0.80 8.12 5.50
C THR A 48 -0.64 7.82 5.06
N PHE A 49 -1.35 7.02 5.84
CA PHE A 49 -2.77 6.75 5.67
C PHE A 49 -3.59 8.05 5.73
N GLN A 50 -3.40 8.86 6.76
CA GLN A 50 -4.15 10.11 6.96
C GLN A 50 -3.90 11.11 5.83
N GLN A 51 -2.68 11.21 5.33
CA GLN A 51 -2.35 12.07 4.17
C GLN A 51 -3.09 11.61 2.91
N SER A 52 -2.98 10.32 2.58
CA SER A 52 -3.65 9.73 1.41
C SER A 52 -5.18 9.85 1.51
N TYR A 53 -5.73 9.58 2.69
CA TYR A 53 -7.15 9.71 3.00
C TYR A 53 -7.63 11.15 2.80
N SER A 54 -6.93 12.12 3.40
CA SER A 54 -7.35 13.52 3.35
C SER A 54 -7.28 14.08 1.94
N PHE A 55 -6.31 13.63 1.14
CA PHE A 55 -6.20 13.99 -0.26
C PHE A 55 -7.36 13.40 -1.10
N LEU A 56 -7.65 12.11 -0.93
CA LEU A 56 -8.70 11.43 -1.70
C LEU A 56 -10.11 11.95 -1.40
N PHE A 57 -10.41 12.16 -0.12
CA PHE A 57 -11.77 12.47 0.33
C PHE A 57 -11.97 13.94 0.69
N SER A 58 -10.92 14.76 0.60
CA SER A 58 -10.95 16.19 0.94
C SER A 58 -11.48 16.48 2.35
N GLU A 59 -11.24 15.58 3.29
CA GLU A 59 -11.66 15.68 4.69
C GLU A 59 -10.56 15.16 5.62
N ASN A 60 -10.47 15.72 6.83
CA ASN A 60 -9.57 15.16 7.82
C ASN A 60 -10.13 13.83 8.33
N LEU A 61 -9.25 12.85 8.50
CA LEU A 61 -9.59 11.64 9.24
C LEU A 61 -9.88 12.01 10.70
N ILE A 62 -11.16 12.01 11.07
CA ILE A 62 -11.59 12.22 12.46
C ILE A 62 -11.58 10.84 13.14
N VAL A 63 -10.45 10.48 13.74
CA VAL A 63 -10.39 9.35 14.69
C VAL A 63 -10.15 9.94 16.07
N PRO A 64 -10.87 9.52 17.12
CA PRO A 64 -10.60 9.96 18.47
C PRO A 64 -9.17 9.54 18.88
N ILE A 65 -8.29 10.52 19.07
CA ILE A 65 -6.90 10.31 19.51
C ILE A 65 -6.87 10.49 21.02
N GLU A 66 -7.18 9.42 21.74
CA GLU A 66 -6.72 9.21 23.12
C GLU A 66 -6.96 7.74 23.45
N TYR A 67 -5.89 6.95 23.39
CA TYR A 67 -5.89 5.56 23.88
C TYR A 67 -5.09 5.50 25.17
N SER A 68 -5.77 5.12 26.25
CA SER A 68 -5.21 4.94 27.59
C SER A 68 -4.92 3.46 27.90
N SER A 69 -5.41 2.54 27.06
CA SER A 69 -5.23 1.09 27.21
C SER A 69 -4.87 0.41 25.89
N ASP A 70 -4.32 -0.80 26.01
CA ASP A 70 -4.05 -1.72 24.91
C ASP A 70 -5.31 -2.00 24.06
N ASP A 71 -6.48 -2.12 24.69
CA ASP A 71 -7.73 -2.46 24.00
C ASP A 71 -8.30 -1.25 23.24
N GLN A 72 -8.17 -0.04 23.79
CA GLN A 72 -8.53 1.19 23.07
C GLN A 72 -7.66 1.41 21.83
N MET A 73 -6.38 0.99 21.87
CA MET A 73 -5.52 1.03 20.69
C MET A 73 -5.96 0.03 19.62
N VAL A 74 -6.41 -1.16 20.02
CA VAL A 74 -6.96 -2.16 19.09
C VAL A 74 -8.23 -1.63 18.43
N GLU A 75 -9.15 -1.07 19.21
CA GLU A 75 -10.38 -0.43 18.70
C GLU A 75 -10.07 0.70 17.71
N PHE A 76 -9.08 1.54 18.02
CA PHE A 76 -8.62 2.61 17.13
C PHE A 76 -8.20 2.08 15.75
N PHE A 77 -7.38 1.02 15.67
CA PHE A 77 -6.99 0.44 14.39
C PHE A 77 -8.16 -0.20 13.65
N CYS A 78 -9.07 -0.88 14.35
CA CYS A 78 -10.29 -1.42 13.74
C CYS A 78 -11.13 -0.31 13.09
N SER A 79 -11.36 0.80 13.80
CA SER A 79 -12.10 1.94 13.26
C SER A 79 -11.44 2.55 12.01
N ILE A 80 -10.11 2.64 11.99
CA ILE A 80 -9.37 3.09 10.79
C ILE A 80 -9.64 2.17 9.60
N PHE A 81 -9.60 0.84 9.81
CA PHE A 81 -9.83 -0.13 8.74
C PHE A 81 -11.25 -0.06 8.19
N GLU A 82 -12.24 0.03 9.07
CA GLU A 82 -13.65 0.14 8.69
C GLU A 82 -13.93 1.44 7.92
N ILE A 83 -13.43 2.58 8.40
CA ILE A 83 -13.57 3.87 7.72
C ILE A 83 -13.01 3.80 6.31
N ALA A 84 -11.84 3.20 6.15
CA ALA A 84 -11.19 3.15 4.86
C ALA A 84 -11.89 2.23 3.86
N GLU A 85 -12.31 1.04 4.30
CA GLU A 85 -13.08 0.10 3.46
C GLU A 85 -14.40 0.73 3.02
N TYR A 86 -15.12 1.36 3.95
CA TYR A 86 -16.35 2.07 3.66
C TYR A 86 -16.12 3.23 2.67
N LYS A 87 -15.14 4.09 2.93
CA LYS A 87 -14.90 5.29 2.11
C LYS A 87 -14.46 4.94 0.69
N ILE A 88 -13.61 3.94 0.54
CA ILE A 88 -13.25 3.42 -0.78
C ILE A 88 -14.51 2.92 -1.48
N ALA A 89 -15.26 1.99 -0.87
CA ALA A 89 -16.43 1.38 -1.50
C ALA A 89 -17.49 2.40 -1.96
N GLU A 90 -17.76 3.43 -1.16
CA GLU A 90 -18.82 4.40 -1.43
C GLU A 90 -18.40 5.58 -2.33
N HIS A 91 -17.14 6.01 -2.25
CA HIS A 91 -16.71 7.29 -2.85
C HIS A 91 -15.67 7.17 -3.97
N CYS A 92 -15.02 6.01 -4.12
CA CYS A 92 -14.10 5.78 -5.21
C CYS A 92 -14.79 5.04 -6.35
N ASP A 93 -14.47 5.42 -7.59
CA ASP A 93 -14.87 4.62 -8.74
C ASP A 93 -14.02 3.34 -8.84
N ASN A 94 -14.42 2.46 -9.75
CA ASN A 94 -13.73 1.19 -9.99
C ASN A 94 -12.24 1.39 -10.30
N ASN A 95 -11.84 2.50 -10.94
CA ASN A 95 -10.45 2.75 -11.27
C ASN A 95 -9.62 2.99 -10.00
N LEU A 96 -10.09 3.88 -9.12
CA LEU A 96 -9.42 4.13 -7.84
C LEU A 96 -9.47 2.90 -6.90
N HIS A 97 -10.51 2.07 -6.97
CA HIS A 97 -10.53 0.76 -6.28
C HIS A 97 -9.40 -0.16 -6.75
N VAL A 98 -9.15 -0.23 -8.06
CA VAL A 98 -8.07 -1.06 -8.60
C VAL A 98 -6.71 -0.56 -8.09
N TYR A 99 -6.46 0.75 -8.07
CA TYR A 99 -5.22 1.31 -7.50
C TYR A 99 -5.09 1.02 -6.00
N TYR A 100 -6.17 1.12 -5.24
CA TYR A 100 -6.20 0.72 -3.84
C TYR A 100 -5.80 -0.75 -3.64
N CYS A 101 -6.39 -1.67 -4.41
CA CYS A 101 -6.02 -3.09 -4.38
C CYS A 101 -4.55 -3.32 -4.80
N ALA A 102 -4.07 -2.56 -5.79
CA ALA A 102 -2.68 -2.62 -6.26
C ALA A 102 -1.68 -2.28 -5.16
N GLY A 103 -1.99 -1.24 -4.36
CA GLY A 103 -1.20 -0.85 -3.20
C GLY A 103 -1.07 -1.98 -2.18
N GLY A 104 -2.19 -2.63 -1.86
CA GLY A 104 -2.20 -3.78 -0.93
C GLY A 104 -1.38 -4.96 -1.44
N LEU A 105 -1.51 -5.31 -2.73
CA LEU A 105 -0.71 -6.38 -3.33
C LEU A 105 0.80 -6.05 -3.35
N MET A 106 1.15 -4.78 -3.56
CA MET A 106 2.54 -4.35 -3.54
C MET A 106 3.16 -4.55 -2.16
N TYR A 107 2.44 -4.23 -1.07
CA TYR A 107 2.90 -4.55 0.29
C TYR A 107 3.14 -6.06 0.46
N LEU A 108 2.16 -6.88 0.05
CA LEU A 108 2.27 -8.34 0.19
C LEU A 108 3.45 -8.93 -0.58
N SER A 109 3.93 -8.26 -1.63
CA SER A 109 5.13 -8.68 -2.37
C SER A 109 6.44 -8.59 -1.56
N ASP A 110 6.52 -7.73 -0.54
CA ASP A 110 7.71 -7.59 0.30
C ASP A 110 7.93 -8.77 1.23
N TYR A 111 6.85 -9.48 1.56
CA TYR A 111 6.88 -10.53 2.55
C TYR A 111 7.14 -11.88 1.86
N THR A 112 8.42 -12.24 1.82
CA THR A 112 8.89 -13.56 1.32
C THR A 112 8.35 -14.74 2.14
N GLN A 113 7.80 -14.49 3.33
CA GLN A 113 7.34 -15.50 4.28
C GLN A 113 5.82 -15.63 4.42
N VAL A 114 5.02 -14.75 3.80
CA VAL A 114 3.56 -14.83 3.98
C VAL A 114 3.00 -15.96 3.12
N ILE A 115 2.07 -16.68 3.73
CA ILE A 115 1.30 -17.88 3.35
C ILE A 115 0.44 -17.66 2.08
N PHE A 116 0.86 -16.76 1.19
CA PHE A 116 0.17 -16.44 -0.03
C PHE A 116 0.66 -17.38 -1.13
N ASP A 117 -0.28 -18.13 -1.72
CA ASP A 117 0.02 -19.00 -2.84
C ASP A 117 0.61 -18.17 -3.98
N ARG A 118 1.90 -18.35 -4.28
CA ARG A 118 2.63 -17.61 -5.32
C ARG A 118 1.95 -17.72 -6.68
N LYS A 119 1.24 -18.82 -6.96
CA LYS A 119 0.46 -18.98 -8.20
C LYS A 119 -0.74 -18.04 -8.19
N LYS A 120 -1.47 -17.95 -7.08
CA LYS A 120 -2.59 -17.01 -6.92
C LYS A 120 -2.12 -15.56 -6.94
N PHE A 121 -1.03 -15.23 -6.25
CA PHE A 121 -0.44 -13.89 -6.28
C PHE A 121 -0.19 -13.45 -7.72
N LYS A 122 0.48 -14.29 -8.51
CA LYS A 122 0.77 -14.00 -9.91
C LYS A 122 -0.48 -13.79 -10.76
N ILE A 123 -1.52 -14.61 -10.59
CA ILE A 123 -2.79 -14.47 -11.32
C ILE A 123 -3.44 -13.12 -10.98
N ILE A 124 -3.61 -12.83 -9.69
CA ILE A 124 -4.23 -11.59 -9.23
C ILE A 124 -3.44 -10.37 -9.75
N PHE A 125 -2.11 -10.44 -9.69
CA PHE A 125 -1.25 -9.35 -10.16
C PHE A 125 -1.34 -9.14 -11.68
N PHE A 126 -1.43 -10.21 -12.46
CA PHE A 126 -1.63 -10.16 -13.90
C PHE A 126 -2.97 -9.53 -14.28
N GLU A 127 -4.05 -9.98 -13.63
CA GLU A 127 -5.40 -9.45 -13.85
C GLU A 127 -5.45 -7.96 -13.50
N LEU A 128 -4.88 -7.57 -12.37
CA LEU A 128 -4.85 -6.18 -11.92
C LEU A 128 -4.09 -5.26 -12.88
N LEU A 129 -2.91 -5.65 -13.37
CA LEU A 129 -2.15 -4.83 -14.32
C LEU A 129 -2.87 -4.68 -15.66
N ASN A 130 -3.60 -5.71 -16.10
CA ASN A 130 -4.38 -5.64 -17.33
C ASN A 130 -5.66 -4.81 -17.16
N GLU A 131 -6.29 -4.83 -15.99
CA GLU A 131 -7.42 -3.93 -15.65
C GLU A 131 -6.97 -2.46 -15.67
N LEU A 132 -5.72 -2.18 -15.29
CA LEU A 132 -5.08 -0.87 -15.40
C LEU A 132 -4.63 -0.51 -16.83
N GLY A 133 -4.82 -1.40 -17.81
CA GLY A 133 -4.50 -1.16 -19.22
C GLY A 133 -3.02 -1.33 -19.59
N ALA A 134 -2.19 -1.92 -18.73
CA ALA A 134 -0.75 -2.07 -18.97
C ALA A 134 -0.40 -3.12 -20.05
N ASN A 135 -1.35 -3.98 -20.46
CA ASN A 135 -1.19 -5.02 -21.49
C ASN A 135 0.06 -5.90 -21.28
N VAL A 136 0.31 -6.31 -20.03
CA VAL A 136 1.51 -7.08 -19.66
C VAL A 136 1.34 -8.52 -20.09
N SER A 137 2.38 -9.12 -20.69
CA SER A 137 2.30 -10.54 -21.10
C SER A 137 2.41 -11.50 -19.92
N TRP A 138 1.88 -12.72 -20.08
CA TRP A 138 2.00 -13.75 -19.02
C TRP A 138 3.44 -14.15 -18.71
N ASN A 139 4.33 -14.10 -19.71
CA ASN A 139 5.75 -14.38 -19.52
C ASN A 139 6.42 -13.28 -18.69
N GLU A 140 6.06 -12.03 -18.97
CA GLU A 140 6.59 -10.86 -18.29
C GLU A 140 6.14 -10.79 -16.82
N ILE A 141 4.86 -11.02 -16.53
CA ILE A 141 4.40 -11.09 -15.13
C ILE A 141 5.04 -12.28 -14.41
N THR A 142 5.27 -13.41 -15.08
CA THR A 142 5.97 -14.56 -14.50
C THR A 142 7.41 -14.20 -14.14
N PHE A 143 8.09 -13.45 -15.01
CA PHE A 143 9.42 -12.93 -14.73
C PHE A 143 9.40 -11.96 -13.55
N LEU A 144 8.58 -10.91 -13.58
CA LEU A 144 8.51 -9.88 -12.53
C LEU A 144 8.20 -10.48 -11.15
N THR A 145 7.21 -11.36 -11.08
CA THR A 145 6.86 -12.04 -9.82
C THR A 145 7.99 -12.94 -9.33
N SER A 146 8.75 -13.60 -10.21
CA SER A 146 9.95 -14.35 -9.80
C SER A 146 11.02 -13.45 -9.18
N GLN A 147 11.21 -12.24 -9.73
CA GLN A 147 12.19 -11.26 -9.24
C GLN A 147 11.75 -10.67 -7.89
N LEU A 148 10.45 -10.46 -7.66
CA LEU A 148 9.92 -10.02 -6.35
C LEU A 148 10.24 -11.01 -5.23
N TYR A 149 10.27 -12.32 -5.53
CA TYR A 149 10.60 -13.38 -4.58
C TYR A 149 12.08 -13.76 -4.55
N CYS A 150 12.94 -13.10 -5.32
CA CYS A 150 14.38 -13.32 -5.29
C CYS A 150 14.98 -12.71 -4.01
N ASP A 151 15.95 -13.34 -3.35
CA ASP A 151 16.57 -12.79 -2.14
C ASP A 151 17.39 -11.51 -2.37
N GLU A 152 17.73 -11.22 -3.63
CA GLU A 152 18.53 -10.06 -3.99
C GLU A 152 17.71 -8.76 -3.97
N ARG A 153 18.09 -7.84 -3.07
CA ARG A 153 17.41 -6.56 -2.84
C ARG A 153 17.27 -5.69 -4.09
N ASN A 154 18.32 -5.61 -4.91
CA ASN A 154 18.32 -4.78 -6.13
C ASN A 154 17.36 -5.33 -7.18
N THR A 155 17.34 -6.66 -7.32
CA THR A 155 16.45 -7.39 -8.21
C THR A 155 14.98 -7.18 -7.83
N LYS A 156 14.64 -7.30 -6.54
CA LYS A 156 13.30 -6.94 -6.04
C LYS A 156 12.93 -5.49 -6.37
N ARG A 157 13.84 -4.56 -6.09
CA ARG A 157 13.61 -3.12 -6.31
C ARG A 157 13.34 -2.81 -7.78
N ALA A 158 14.12 -3.39 -8.69
CA ALA A 158 13.93 -3.22 -10.13
C ALA A 158 12.57 -3.75 -10.60
N ALA A 159 12.17 -4.94 -10.14
CA ALA A 159 10.87 -5.52 -10.47
C ALA A 159 9.70 -4.68 -9.96
N LYS A 160 9.78 -4.19 -8.72
CA LYS A 160 8.80 -3.25 -8.16
C LYS A 160 8.68 -1.98 -8.96
N LYS A 161 9.82 -1.38 -9.33
CA LYS A 161 9.83 -0.17 -10.15
C LYS A 161 9.12 -0.43 -11.48
N GLN A 162 9.47 -1.50 -12.17
CA GLN A 162 8.88 -1.83 -13.47
C GLN A 162 7.36 -2.07 -13.36
N ILE A 163 6.91 -2.71 -12.28
CA ILE A 163 5.49 -2.86 -11.98
C ILE A 163 4.79 -1.51 -11.79
N LEU A 164 5.40 -0.59 -11.04
CA LEU A 164 4.84 0.75 -10.82
C LEU A 164 4.80 1.54 -12.13
N ASP A 165 5.84 1.41 -12.96
CA ASP A 165 5.87 2.00 -14.30
C ASP A 165 4.68 1.49 -15.15
N TYR A 166 4.32 0.20 -15.05
CA TYR A 166 3.11 -0.34 -15.68
C TYR A 166 1.82 0.25 -15.11
N MET A 167 1.71 0.36 -13.78
CA MET A 167 0.49 0.82 -13.11
C MET A 167 0.16 2.29 -13.40
N PHE A 168 1.16 3.15 -13.47
CA PHE A 168 0.93 4.60 -13.58
C PHE A 168 1.26 5.16 -14.96
N ALA A 169 1.72 4.34 -15.90
CA ALA A 169 2.03 4.70 -17.29
C ALA A 169 2.85 6.01 -17.44
N THR A 170 3.68 6.31 -16.44
CA THR A 170 4.42 7.57 -16.30
C THR A 170 5.84 7.27 -15.87
N SER A 171 6.79 8.05 -16.39
CA SER A 171 8.15 8.17 -15.82
C SER A 171 8.08 9.01 -14.54
N LEU A 172 7.28 8.58 -13.57
CA LEU A 172 7.25 9.20 -12.25
C LEU A 172 8.64 9.07 -11.62
N ASN A 173 9.05 10.12 -10.90
CA ASN A 173 10.36 10.18 -10.29
C ASN A 173 10.47 9.04 -9.26
N GLU A 174 11.55 8.26 -9.31
CA GLU A 174 11.81 7.17 -8.36
C GLU A 174 11.70 7.64 -6.90
N LYS A 175 12.01 8.92 -6.63
CA LYS A 175 11.84 9.53 -5.30
C LYS A 175 10.39 9.59 -4.81
N GLU A 176 9.43 9.88 -5.69
CA GLU A 176 8.01 9.94 -5.32
C GLU A 176 7.49 8.55 -4.95
N TYR A 177 7.87 7.53 -5.73
CA TYR A 177 7.58 6.14 -5.40
C TYR A 177 8.21 5.71 -4.08
N LEU A 178 9.51 5.95 -3.89
CA LEU A 178 10.22 5.51 -2.67
C LEU A 178 9.71 6.20 -1.41
N SER A 179 9.21 7.44 -1.51
CA SER A 179 8.60 8.13 -0.38
C SER A 179 7.32 7.46 0.13
N LEU A 180 6.60 6.73 -0.73
CA LEU A 180 5.42 5.94 -0.35
C LEU A 180 5.80 4.65 0.39
N PHE A 181 7.00 4.09 0.14
CA PHE A 181 7.44 2.81 0.69
C PHE A 181 8.40 2.95 1.89
N TYR A 182 9.09 4.09 2.02
CA TYR A 182 10.13 4.31 3.01
C TYR A 182 10.06 5.73 3.61
N PRO A 183 9.09 6.02 4.50
CA PRO A 183 8.92 7.34 5.10
C PRO A 183 10.13 7.81 5.93
N ASP A 184 10.96 6.88 6.42
CA ASP A 184 12.18 7.16 7.20
C ASP A 184 13.37 7.62 6.38
N ILE A 185 13.29 7.58 5.04
CA ILE A 185 14.32 8.20 4.22
C ILE A 185 13.96 9.69 4.11
N THR A 186 14.23 10.44 5.18
CA THR A 186 14.49 11.88 5.06
C THR A 186 15.62 12.06 4.06
N TYR A 187 15.28 12.26 2.78
CA TYR A 187 16.22 12.66 1.73
C TYR A 187 16.60 14.13 1.93
N GLN A 188 17.22 14.45 3.07
CA GLN A 188 17.80 15.76 3.32
C GLN A 188 19.14 15.98 2.60
N GLN A 189 19.69 15.01 1.86
CA GLN A 189 21.01 15.18 1.26
C GLN A 189 21.17 14.40 -0.05
N ILE A 190 20.78 14.98 -1.19
CA ILE A 190 21.45 14.72 -2.47
C ILE A 190 21.51 16.06 -3.21
N PRO A 191 22.71 16.59 -3.53
CA PRO A 191 22.85 17.86 -4.23
C PRO A 191 22.36 17.75 -5.68
N ILE A 192 21.87 18.88 -6.18
CA ILE A 192 21.41 19.11 -7.56
C ILE A 192 22.49 18.71 -8.57
#